data_AF-Q6C6S2-F1
#
_entry.id   AF-Q6C6S2-F1
#
_cell.length_a   1.000
_cell.length_b   1.000
_cell.length_c   1.000
_cell.angle_alpha   90.00
_cell.angle_beta   90.00
_cell.angle_gamma   90.00
#
_symmetry.space_group_name_H-M   'P 1'
#
loop_
_entity.id
_entity.type
_entity.pdbx_description
1 polymer ?
#
loop_
_entity_poly.entity_id
_entity_poly.type
_entity_poly.pdbx_seq_one_letter_code
_entity_poly.pdbx_strand_id
1 'polypeptide(L)'
;MSSHPGESLTHLYEMAPTPLTKLGLLSFCVALIFVVFIFGRSLQRIFFGSLHPREVVHLQERAVYTISEFAMQLFVFRAQLNRRFVGMFATLLFIKGLHWMCTVRTRYVYLEYPNSGIVMRYPRLILALVILHVTDILWIRYCLRKLRVSQSMVVSVFLFEITILFCSLLGSTGIMLFDLVEKALLYMCLSKGQLVKSKRYWLFLLGFAVTTAKLISYLIFSATLMGDYCIPLHIFREFYKTLRITISGTRELIKSRKTPNFHGLYWNLQDASEKQINESNDICVVCRDSMKAGGLSGVQAPDKNIPKVLTCGHIVHFGCIACWSEYSNRCPTCRRLVE
;
A
#
# COMPACT_ATOMS: atom_id res chain seq x y z
N MET A 1 40.23 -65.81 12.84
CA MET A 1 40.16 -64.72 11.85
C MET A 1 39.34 -65.21 10.67
N SER A 2 38.05 -64.88 10.64
CA SER A 2 37.19 -65.09 9.46
C SER A 2 36.25 -63.89 9.38
N SER A 3 36.58 -62.99 8.45
CA SER A 3 35.88 -61.74 8.16
C SER A 3 34.62 -62.00 7.31
N HIS A 4 33.45 -61.61 7.82
CA HIS A 4 32.21 -61.50 7.05
C HIS A 4 32.15 -60.14 6.34
N PRO A 5 32.00 -60.07 5.01
CA PRO A 5 31.61 -58.85 4.31
C PRO A 5 30.16 -59.00 3.84
N GLY A 6 29.20 -58.53 4.64
CA GLY A 6 27.77 -58.67 4.29
C GLY A 6 26.82 -57.62 4.86
N GLU A 7 27.25 -56.76 5.79
CA GLU A 7 26.33 -55.89 6.54
C GLU A 7 26.28 -54.42 6.08
N SER A 8 27.03 -54.01 5.04
CA SER A 8 27.16 -52.58 4.70
C SER A 8 26.18 -52.04 3.65
N LEU A 9 25.29 -52.85 3.07
CA LEU A 9 24.40 -52.40 1.99
C LEU A 9 22.93 -52.18 2.40
N THR A 10 22.51 -52.59 3.59
CA THR A 10 21.11 -52.45 4.06
C THR A 10 20.79 -51.10 4.68
N HIS A 11 21.78 -50.30 5.09
CA HIS A 11 21.56 -48.98 5.69
C HIS A 11 21.33 -47.84 4.69
N LEU A 12 21.47 -48.07 3.38
CA LEU A 12 21.28 -47.03 2.34
C LEU A 12 19.89 -47.04 1.67
N TYR A 13 19.02 -47.99 2.01
CA TYR A 13 17.68 -48.09 1.41
C TYR A 13 16.57 -47.44 2.24
N GLU A 14 16.88 -46.91 3.43
CA GLU A 14 15.87 -46.47 4.41
C GLU A 14 15.48 -44.97 4.34
N MET A 15 15.66 -44.31 3.19
CA MET A 15 15.24 -42.90 3.02
C MET A 15 14.52 -42.60 1.69
N ALA A 16 13.87 -43.60 1.08
CA ALA A 16 12.84 -43.31 0.08
C ALA A 16 11.50 -43.07 0.80
N PRO A 17 10.92 -41.85 0.76
CA PRO A 17 9.63 -41.58 1.41
C PRO A 17 8.55 -42.47 0.77
N THR A 18 7.99 -43.39 1.57
CA THR A 18 6.95 -44.33 1.13
C THR A 18 5.75 -43.56 0.56
N PRO A 19 5.07 -44.07 -0.49
CA PRO A 19 3.94 -43.39 -1.13
C PRO A 19 2.81 -43.02 -0.14
N LEU A 20 2.67 -43.78 0.95
CA LEU A 20 1.72 -43.52 2.03
C LEU A 20 1.99 -42.18 2.75
N THR A 21 3.26 -41.79 2.89
CA THR A 21 3.63 -40.49 3.50
C THR A 21 3.34 -39.31 2.58
N LYS A 22 3.45 -39.49 1.26
CA LYS A 22 3.12 -38.45 0.26
C LYS A 22 1.62 -38.23 0.16
N LEU A 23 0.83 -39.31 0.19
CA LEU A 23 -0.63 -39.22 0.23
C LEU A 23 -1.13 -38.54 1.51
N GLY A 24 -0.51 -38.87 2.65
CA GLY A 24 -0.79 -38.21 3.94
C GLY A 24 -0.46 -36.71 3.91
N LEU A 25 0.65 -36.30 3.29
CA LEU A 25 0.99 -34.88 3.13
C LEU A 25 0.00 -34.16 2.21
N LEU A 26 -0.41 -34.78 1.10
CA LEU A 26 -1.41 -34.22 0.20
C LEU A 26 -2.75 -34.01 0.91
N SER A 27 -3.23 -35.02 1.63
CA SER A 27 -4.45 -34.94 2.44
C SER A 27 -4.37 -33.80 3.48
N PHE A 28 -3.24 -33.68 4.17
CA PHE A 28 -2.99 -32.58 5.11
C PHE A 28 -3.05 -31.20 4.42
N CYS A 29 -2.43 -31.04 3.25
CA CYS A 29 -2.47 -29.79 2.49
C CYS A 29 -3.89 -29.42 2.08
N VAL A 30 -4.68 -30.38 1.59
CA VAL A 30 -6.08 -30.15 1.21
C VAL A 30 -6.91 -29.72 2.42
N ALA A 31 -6.82 -30.46 3.54
CA ALA A 31 -7.52 -30.10 4.77
C ALA A 31 -7.14 -28.69 5.26
N LEU A 32 -5.86 -28.35 5.21
CA LEU A 32 -5.36 -27.04 5.61
C LEU A 32 -5.95 -25.91 4.73
N ILE A 33 -6.03 -26.11 3.41
CA ILE A 33 -6.64 -25.13 2.49
C ILE A 33 -8.11 -24.92 2.84
N PHE A 34 -8.88 -25.99 3.08
CA PHE A 34 -10.28 -25.88 3.48
C PHE A 34 -10.47 -25.12 4.80
N VAL A 35 -9.67 -25.45 5.82
CA VAL A 35 -9.73 -24.77 7.13
C VAL A 35 -9.38 -23.28 6.98
N VAL A 36 -8.30 -22.96 6.27
CA VAL A 36 -7.88 -21.57 6.03
C VAL A 36 -8.96 -20.79 5.26
N PHE A 37 -9.60 -21.42 4.27
CA PHE A 37 -10.66 -20.78 3.50
C PHE A 37 -11.90 -20.50 4.34
N ILE A 38 -12.39 -21.49 5.10
CA ILE A 38 -13.56 -21.34 5.98
C ILE A 38 -13.28 -20.29 7.05
N PHE A 39 -12.14 -20.40 7.73
CA PHE A 39 -11.74 -19.45 8.76
C PHE A 39 -11.59 -18.03 8.21
N GLY A 40 -10.99 -17.89 7.02
CA GLY A 40 -10.86 -16.62 6.33
C GLY A 40 -12.20 -15.99 5.95
N ARG A 41 -13.16 -16.78 5.45
CA ARG A 41 -14.52 -16.30 5.16
C ARG A 41 -15.25 -15.85 6.42
N SER A 42 -15.08 -16.56 7.53
CA SER A 42 -15.65 -16.18 8.83
C SER A 42 -15.09 -14.84 9.31
N LEU A 43 -13.76 -14.68 9.31
CA LEU A 43 -13.11 -13.42 9.70
C LEU A 43 -13.44 -12.27 8.75
N GLN A 44 -13.54 -12.53 7.45
CA GLN A 44 -14.00 -11.55 6.48
C GLN A 44 -15.37 -11.00 6.85
N ARG A 45 -16.34 -11.86 7.17
CA ARG A 45 -17.69 -11.44 7.55
C ARG A 45 -17.72 -10.66 8.86
N ILE A 46 -16.96 -11.10 9.87
CA ILE A 46 -16.93 -10.47 11.20
C ILE A 46 -16.33 -9.05 11.12
N PHE A 47 -15.14 -8.92 10.52
CA PHE A 47 -14.37 -7.67 10.53
C PHE A 47 -14.72 -6.74 9.35
N PHE A 48 -14.95 -7.29 8.16
CA PHE A 48 -15.05 -6.52 6.92
C PHE A 48 -16.45 -6.54 6.28
N GLY A 49 -17.36 -7.38 6.75
CA GLY A 49 -18.71 -7.53 6.18
C GLY A 49 -18.71 -7.92 4.71
N SER A 50 -19.69 -7.42 3.95
CA SER A 50 -19.78 -7.63 2.50
C SER A 50 -18.73 -6.80 1.76
N LEU A 51 -17.86 -7.48 1.01
CA LEU A 51 -16.89 -6.83 0.12
C LEU A 51 -17.61 -6.14 -1.04
N HIS A 52 -17.20 -4.90 -1.32
CA HIS A 52 -17.71 -4.17 -2.47
C HIS A 52 -17.08 -4.71 -3.77
N PRO A 53 -17.77 -4.71 -4.93
CA PRO A 53 -17.24 -5.28 -6.17
C PRO A 53 -15.86 -4.74 -6.57
N ARG A 54 -15.60 -3.45 -6.36
CA ARG A 54 -14.29 -2.84 -6.65
C ARG A 54 -13.17 -3.39 -5.75
N GLU A 55 -13.47 -3.69 -4.49
CA GLU A 55 -12.51 -4.29 -3.57
C GLU A 55 -12.15 -5.71 -4.02
N VAL A 56 -13.14 -6.47 -4.51
CA VAL A 56 -12.93 -7.81 -5.05
C VAL A 56 -12.00 -7.78 -6.26
N VAL A 57 -12.22 -6.86 -7.20
CA VAL A 57 -11.36 -6.71 -8.39
C VAL A 57 -9.90 -6.43 -7.98
N HIS A 58 -9.67 -5.49 -7.07
CA HIS A 58 -8.30 -5.22 -6.61
C HIS A 58 -7.66 -6.36 -5.84
N LEU A 59 -8.44 -7.13 -5.08
CA LEU A 59 -7.94 -8.34 -4.42
C LEU A 59 -7.57 -9.41 -5.44
N GLN A 60 -8.37 -9.59 -6.49
CA GLN A 60 -8.09 -10.54 -7.58
C GLN A 60 -6.82 -10.17 -8.35
N GLU A 61 -6.66 -8.89 -8.73
CA GLU A 61 -5.45 -8.39 -9.41
C GLU A 61 -4.18 -8.69 -8.60
N ARG A 62 -4.24 -8.51 -7.27
CA ARG A 62 -3.11 -8.83 -6.38
C ARG A 62 -2.89 -10.33 -6.24
N ALA A 63 -3.96 -11.12 -6.16
CA ALA A 63 -3.88 -12.57 -5.96
C ALA A 63 -3.05 -13.25 -7.04
N VAL A 64 -3.20 -12.86 -8.31
CA VAL A 64 -2.45 -13.43 -9.43
C VAL A 64 -0.94 -13.29 -9.23
N TYR A 65 -0.47 -12.11 -8.85
CA TYR A 65 0.95 -11.86 -8.63
C TYR A 65 1.49 -12.62 -7.43
N THR A 66 0.72 -12.70 -6.37
CA THR A 66 1.13 -13.39 -5.16
C THR A 66 1.14 -14.90 -5.32
N ILE A 67 0.24 -15.49 -6.13
CA ILE A 67 0.35 -16.89 -6.52
C ILE A 67 1.69 -17.15 -7.24
N SER A 68 2.12 -16.25 -8.13
CA SER A 68 3.40 -16.39 -8.83
C SER A 68 4.62 -16.26 -7.88
N GLU A 69 4.60 -15.30 -6.95
CA GLU A 69 5.64 -15.15 -5.91
C GLU A 69 5.74 -16.40 -5.03
N PHE A 70 4.57 -16.92 -4.62
CA PHE A 70 4.49 -18.10 -3.77
C PHE A 70 4.91 -19.38 -4.48
N ALA A 71 4.53 -19.56 -5.74
CA ALA A 71 5.03 -20.67 -6.56
C ALA A 71 6.56 -20.62 -6.67
N MET A 72 7.13 -19.42 -6.83
CA MET A 72 8.58 -19.24 -6.87
C MET A 72 9.25 -19.54 -5.53
N GLN A 73 8.67 -19.12 -4.40
CA GLN A 73 9.17 -19.47 -3.06
C GLN A 73 9.13 -20.98 -2.83
N LEU A 74 8.02 -21.65 -3.17
CA LEU A 74 7.91 -23.11 -3.05
C LEU A 74 8.92 -23.83 -3.94
N PHE A 75 9.19 -23.32 -5.14
CA PHE A 75 10.20 -23.87 -6.04
C PHE A 75 11.60 -23.79 -5.44
N VAL A 76 11.97 -22.63 -4.86
CA VAL A 76 13.27 -22.43 -4.20
C VAL A 76 13.43 -23.35 -2.99
N PHE A 77 12.39 -23.51 -2.18
CA PHE A 77 12.45 -24.31 -0.95
C PHE A 77 11.97 -25.77 -1.12
N ARG A 78 11.80 -26.24 -2.35
CA ARG A 78 11.20 -27.55 -2.66
C ARG A 78 11.88 -28.73 -1.94
N ALA A 79 13.21 -28.68 -1.82
CA ALA A 79 14.01 -29.74 -1.20
C ALA A 79 13.87 -29.78 0.34
N GLN A 80 13.43 -28.68 0.95
CA GLN A 80 13.27 -28.55 2.39
C GLN A 80 11.81 -28.69 2.83
N LEU A 81 10.87 -29.05 1.94
CA LEU A 81 9.45 -29.10 2.24
C LEU A 81 9.12 -30.16 3.31
N ASN A 82 8.69 -29.67 4.48
CA ASN A 82 8.21 -30.45 5.62
C ASN A 82 6.85 -29.91 6.08
N ARG A 83 6.07 -30.73 6.80
CA ARG A 83 4.75 -30.33 7.35
C ARG A 83 4.78 -28.98 8.08
N ARG A 84 5.85 -28.72 8.85
CA ARG A 84 6.05 -27.46 9.59
C ARG A 84 6.18 -26.26 8.64
N PHE A 85 6.91 -26.39 7.53
CA PHE A 85 7.10 -25.31 6.58
C PHE A 85 5.83 -25.04 5.77
N VAL A 86 5.10 -26.09 5.37
CA VAL A 86 3.79 -25.96 4.74
C VAL A 86 2.83 -25.19 5.66
N GLY A 87 2.81 -25.50 6.95
CA GLY A 87 1.98 -24.78 7.94
C GLY A 87 2.37 -23.31 8.10
N MET A 88 3.68 -23.01 8.18
CA MET A 88 4.16 -21.62 8.22
C MET A 88 3.72 -20.87 6.95
N PHE A 89 3.93 -21.46 5.77
CA PHE A 89 3.58 -20.85 4.49
C PHE A 89 2.08 -20.57 4.34
N ALA A 90 1.22 -21.53 4.71
CA ALA A 90 -0.22 -21.34 4.71
C ALA A 90 -0.65 -20.21 5.66
N THR A 91 0.02 -20.10 6.82
CA THR A 91 -0.24 -19.02 7.78
C THR A 91 0.19 -17.66 7.22
N LEU A 92 1.34 -17.58 6.52
CA LEU A 92 1.79 -16.36 5.85
C LEU A 92 0.80 -15.90 4.78
N LEU A 93 0.39 -16.82 3.91
CA LEU A 93 -0.64 -16.61 2.88
C LEU A 93 -1.92 -16.03 3.48
N PHE A 94 -2.37 -16.64 4.58
CA PHE A 94 -3.56 -16.22 5.29
C PHE A 94 -3.43 -14.80 5.86
N ILE A 95 -2.33 -14.53 6.58
CA ILE A 95 -2.03 -13.21 7.14
C ILE A 95 -1.90 -12.16 6.04
N LYS A 96 -1.24 -12.48 4.91
CA LYS A 96 -1.10 -11.59 3.73
C LYS A 96 -2.47 -11.23 3.14
N GLY A 97 -3.40 -12.19 3.08
CA GLY A 97 -4.79 -11.94 2.70
C GLY A 97 -5.51 -10.94 3.62
N LEU A 98 -5.39 -11.12 4.94
CA LEU A 98 -5.95 -10.19 5.94
C LEU A 98 -5.37 -8.77 5.80
N HIS A 99 -4.05 -8.67 5.63
CA HIS A 99 -3.36 -7.40 5.37
C HIS A 99 -3.93 -6.67 4.15
N TRP A 100 -4.15 -7.40 3.05
CA TRP A 100 -4.67 -6.79 1.84
C TRP A 100 -6.07 -6.26 2.02
N MET A 101 -6.95 -7.00 2.70
CA MET A 101 -8.30 -6.54 3.02
C MET A 101 -8.25 -5.26 3.86
N CYS A 102 -7.41 -5.21 4.90
CA CYS A 102 -7.17 -4.01 5.69
C CYS A 102 -6.70 -2.82 4.84
N THR A 103 -5.66 -3.01 4.01
CA THR A 103 -5.11 -1.94 3.17
C THR A 103 -6.12 -1.43 2.15
N VAL A 104 -6.85 -2.34 1.48
CA VAL A 104 -7.86 -1.99 0.48
C VAL A 104 -8.96 -1.16 1.15
N ARG A 105 -9.53 -1.65 2.25
CA ARG A 105 -10.59 -0.96 2.99
C ARG A 105 -10.16 0.41 3.50
N THR A 106 -8.95 0.51 4.07
CA THR A 106 -8.43 1.80 4.53
C THR A 106 -8.33 2.83 3.40
N ARG A 107 -7.95 2.42 2.19
CA ARG A 107 -7.89 3.31 1.01
C ARG A 107 -9.26 3.69 0.46
N TYR A 108 -10.23 2.79 0.47
CA TYR A 108 -11.59 3.08 -0.01
C TYR A 108 -12.40 3.93 0.97
N VAL A 109 -12.25 3.68 2.27
CA VAL A 109 -12.82 4.52 3.33
C VAL A 109 -12.34 5.97 3.19
N TYR A 110 -11.10 6.17 2.75
CA TYR A 110 -10.54 7.49 2.44
C TYR A 110 -11.18 8.16 1.20
N LEU A 111 -11.54 7.41 0.15
CA LEU A 111 -11.97 7.99 -1.13
C LEU A 111 -13.49 8.26 -1.23
N GLU A 112 -14.35 7.49 -0.56
CA GLU A 112 -15.73 7.34 -1.05
C GLU A 112 -16.85 7.81 -0.10
N TYR A 113 -16.59 8.14 1.17
CA TYR A 113 -17.67 8.43 2.13
C TYR A 113 -17.43 9.62 3.08
N PRO A 114 -17.81 10.84 2.66
CA PRO A 114 -17.87 11.98 3.57
C PRO A 114 -19.09 11.99 4.52
N ASN A 115 -20.21 11.28 4.25
CA ASN A 115 -21.47 11.69 4.93
C ASN A 115 -22.62 10.69 5.22
N SER A 116 -22.42 9.38 5.46
CA SER A 116 -23.44 8.58 6.19
C SER A 116 -23.02 7.13 6.51
N GLY A 117 -23.34 6.65 7.71
CA GLY A 117 -23.21 5.24 8.14
C GLY A 117 -21.91 4.85 8.87
N ILE A 118 -21.18 5.84 9.42
CA ILE A 118 -19.78 5.76 9.82
C ILE A 118 -19.51 5.06 11.18
N VAL A 119 -20.44 5.08 12.12
CA VAL A 119 -20.11 4.83 13.55
C VAL A 119 -19.70 3.38 13.85
N MET A 120 -20.27 2.39 13.16
CA MET A 120 -20.01 0.97 13.42
C MET A 120 -18.88 0.36 12.59
N ARG A 121 -18.49 0.96 11.47
CA ARG A 121 -17.54 0.37 10.50
C ARG A 121 -16.08 0.66 10.84
N TYR A 122 -15.79 1.86 11.32
CA TYR A 122 -14.45 2.26 11.80
C TYR A 122 -13.93 1.42 12.97
N PRO A 123 -14.69 1.17 14.06
CA PRO A 123 -14.16 0.42 15.20
C PRO A 123 -13.80 -1.02 14.84
N ARG A 124 -14.53 -1.67 13.94
CA ARG A 124 -14.20 -3.03 13.47
C ARG A 124 -12.91 -3.06 12.66
N LEU A 125 -12.69 -2.07 11.79
CA LEU A 125 -11.45 -1.95 11.03
C LEU A 125 -10.26 -1.63 11.94
N ILE A 126 -10.42 -0.73 12.92
CA ILE A 126 -9.40 -0.41 13.92
C ILE A 126 -9.04 -1.67 14.72
N LEU A 127 -10.04 -2.43 15.19
CA LEU A 127 -9.82 -3.68 15.90
C LEU A 127 -9.05 -4.69 15.03
N ALA A 128 -9.42 -4.86 13.76
CA ALA A 128 -8.72 -5.74 12.84
C ALA A 128 -7.24 -5.33 12.65
N LEU A 129 -6.96 -4.02 12.51
CA LEU A 129 -5.61 -3.49 12.38
C LEU A 129 -4.77 -3.71 13.65
N VAL A 130 -5.35 -3.52 14.83
CA VAL A 130 -4.67 -3.76 16.11
C VAL A 130 -4.33 -5.25 16.27
N ILE A 131 -5.29 -6.14 16.02
CA ILE A 131 -5.06 -7.60 16.09
C ILE A 131 -3.94 -8.00 15.13
N LEU A 132 -3.93 -7.43 13.92
CA LEU A 132 -2.94 -7.74 12.91
C LEU A 132 -1.54 -7.23 13.29
N HIS A 133 -1.41 -6.03 13.87
CA HIS A 133 -0.14 -5.53 14.41
C HIS A 133 0.40 -6.43 15.53
N VAL A 134 -0.46 -6.85 16.46
CA VAL A 134 -0.07 -7.78 17.53
C VAL A 134 0.40 -9.09 16.93
N THR A 135 -0.32 -9.62 15.94
CA THR A 135 0.03 -10.86 15.23
C THR A 135 1.40 -10.77 14.57
N ASP A 136 1.69 -9.69 13.85
CA ASP A 136 2.98 -9.47 13.21
C ASP A 136 4.13 -9.40 14.22
N ILE A 137 3.95 -8.65 15.31
CA ILE A 137 4.98 -8.51 16.36
C ILE A 137 5.28 -9.86 17.00
N LEU A 138 4.26 -10.68 17.25
CA LEU A 138 4.43 -12.03 17.80
C LEU A 138 5.18 -12.95 16.82
N TRP A 139 4.83 -12.92 15.54
CA TRP A 139 5.52 -13.70 14.50
C TRP A 139 6.96 -13.27 14.27
N ILE A 140 7.23 -11.96 14.22
CA ILE A 140 8.59 -11.41 14.13
C ILE A 140 9.42 -11.89 15.32
N ARG A 141 8.88 -11.79 16.54
CA ARG A 141 9.56 -12.27 17.76
C ARG A 141 9.81 -13.77 17.73
N TYR A 142 8.85 -14.56 17.28
CA TYR A 142 9.00 -16.01 17.12
C TYR A 142 10.13 -16.34 16.14
N CYS A 143 10.13 -15.74 14.95
CA CYS A 143 11.14 -16.00 13.95
C CYS A 143 12.53 -15.54 14.38
N LEU A 144 12.66 -14.36 15.01
CA LEU A 144 13.94 -13.88 15.52
C LEU A 144 14.52 -14.83 16.58
N ARG A 145 13.71 -15.34 17.51
CA ARG A 145 14.16 -16.32 18.51
C ARG A 145 14.58 -17.63 17.85
N LYS A 146 13.80 -18.12 16.90
CA LYS A 146 14.10 -19.35 16.17
C LYS A 146 15.36 -19.23 15.32
N LEU A 147 15.60 -18.07 14.72
CA LEU A 147 16.79 -17.82 13.90
C LEU A 147 18.07 -17.84 14.74
N ARG A 148 18.03 -17.30 15.97
CA ARG A 148 19.16 -17.37 16.91
C ARG A 148 19.59 -18.80 17.24
N VAL A 149 18.64 -19.74 17.25
CA VAL A 149 18.91 -21.14 17.58
C VAL A 149 19.25 -21.97 16.33
N SER A 150 18.51 -21.79 15.24
CA SER A 150 18.49 -22.75 14.12
C SER A 150 18.96 -22.19 12.77
N GLN A 151 19.37 -20.92 12.68
CA GLN A 151 19.90 -20.24 11.47
C GLN A 151 19.31 -20.75 10.13
N SER A 152 17.99 -20.94 10.09
CA SER A 152 17.32 -21.58 8.97
C SER A 152 16.92 -20.53 7.94
N MET A 153 17.34 -20.74 6.70
CA MET A 153 17.01 -19.87 5.56
C MET A 153 15.50 -19.66 5.40
N VAL A 154 14.69 -20.72 5.54
CA VAL A 154 13.22 -20.64 5.42
C VAL A 154 12.63 -19.71 6.48
N VAL A 155 13.16 -19.75 7.70
CA VAL A 155 12.72 -18.87 8.80
C VAL A 155 13.12 -17.42 8.52
N SER A 156 14.29 -17.20 7.91
CA SER A 156 14.74 -15.86 7.48
C SER A 156 13.83 -15.26 6.40
N VAL A 157 13.45 -16.04 5.39
CA VAL A 157 12.52 -15.61 4.33
C VAL A 157 11.15 -15.28 4.90
N PHE A 158 10.63 -16.13 5.80
CA PHE A 158 9.37 -15.88 6.47
C PHE A 158 9.42 -14.61 7.33
N LEU A 159 10.51 -14.40 8.09
CA LEU A 159 10.71 -13.19 8.89
C LEU A 159 10.66 -11.94 8.01
N PHE A 160 11.34 -11.99 6.87
CA PHE A 160 11.39 -10.90 5.91
C PHE A 160 10.00 -10.56 5.33
N GLU A 161 9.24 -11.56 4.89
CA GLU A 161 7.88 -11.36 4.38
C GLU A 161 6.95 -10.74 5.44
N ILE A 162 6.98 -11.23 6.68
CA ILE A 162 6.20 -10.64 7.77
C ILE A 162 6.67 -9.21 8.09
N THR A 163 7.97 -8.92 8.02
CA THR A 163 8.51 -7.58 8.25
C THR A 163 8.00 -6.58 7.21
N ILE A 164 7.93 -6.98 5.93
CA ILE A 164 7.36 -6.14 4.87
C ILE A 164 5.86 -5.92 5.06
N LEU A 165 5.13 -6.97 5.47
CA LEU A 165 3.71 -6.85 5.82
C LEU A 165 3.50 -5.86 6.96
N PHE A 166 4.30 -5.96 8.02
CA PHE A 166 4.27 -5.03 9.15
C PHE A 166 4.55 -3.57 8.73
N CYS A 167 5.59 -3.33 7.93
CA CYS A 167 5.86 -1.99 7.38
C CYS A 167 4.68 -1.46 6.53
N SER A 168 4.04 -2.33 5.74
CA SER A 168 2.85 -1.96 4.96
C SER A 168 1.65 -1.62 5.85
N LEU A 169 1.51 -2.35 6.94
CA LEU A 169 0.44 -2.16 7.91
C LEU A 169 0.59 -0.84 8.65
N LEU A 170 1.81 -0.48 9.07
CA LEU A 170 2.13 0.84 9.65
C LEU A 170 1.75 2.00 8.73
N GLY A 171 1.99 1.87 7.42
CA GLY A 171 1.55 2.87 6.46
C GLY A 171 0.03 2.97 6.37
N SER A 172 -0.66 1.83 6.35
CA SER A 172 -2.12 1.78 6.30
C SER A 172 -2.74 2.39 7.57
N THR A 173 -2.22 2.07 8.76
CA THR A 173 -2.69 2.65 10.02
C THR A 173 -2.40 4.15 10.09
N GLY A 174 -1.24 4.61 9.64
CA GLY A 174 -0.96 6.05 9.55
C GLY A 174 -1.98 6.80 8.69
N ILE A 175 -2.32 6.27 7.51
CA ILE A 175 -3.35 6.86 6.63
C ILE A 175 -4.71 6.94 7.36
N MET A 176 -5.10 5.87 8.04
CA MET A 176 -6.35 5.81 8.81
C MET A 176 -6.37 6.82 9.96
N LEU A 177 -5.26 6.98 10.69
CA LEU A 177 -5.14 7.94 11.79
C LEU A 177 -5.28 9.37 11.29
N PHE A 178 -4.62 9.73 10.18
CA PHE A 178 -4.77 11.04 9.56
C PHE A 178 -6.23 11.31 9.14
N ASP A 179 -6.92 10.30 8.60
CA ASP A 179 -8.35 10.41 8.26
C ASP A 179 -9.23 10.65 9.50
N LEU A 180 -8.98 9.90 10.58
CA LEU A 180 -9.72 10.04 11.83
C LEU A 180 -9.51 11.42 12.47
N VAL A 181 -8.27 11.91 12.49
CA VAL A 181 -7.93 13.24 13.00
C VAL A 181 -8.61 14.33 12.18
N GLU A 182 -8.59 14.23 10.84
CA GLU A 182 -9.29 15.20 9.99
C GLU A 182 -10.78 15.22 10.29
N LYS A 183 -11.44 14.06 10.40
CA LYS A 183 -12.87 13.97 10.72
C LYS A 183 -13.20 14.52 12.11
N ALA A 184 -12.34 14.25 13.10
CA ALA A 184 -12.49 14.81 14.44
C ALA A 184 -12.36 16.34 14.45
N LEU A 185 -11.38 16.89 13.72
CA LEU A 185 -11.19 18.34 13.59
C LEU A 185 -12.33 19.02 12.82
N LEU A 186 -12.88 18.35 11.79
CA LEU A 186 -14.06 18.83 11.06
C LEU A 186 -15.31 18.85 11.94
N TYR A 187 -15.49 17.84 12.80
CA TYR A 187 -16.58 17.82 13.78
C TYR A 187 -16.46 18.97 14.79
N MET A 188 -15.24 19.35 15.18
CA MET A 188 -14.96 20.49 16.07
C MET A 188 -14.94 21.86 15.36
N CYS A 189 -15.50 21.99 14.15
CA CYS A 189 -15.66 23.25 13.40
C CYS A 189 -14.36 24.01 13.04
N LEU A 190 -13.22 23.34 12.90
CA LEU A 190 -11.99 23.98 12.39
C LEU A 190 -12.04 24.13 10.84
N SER A 191 -11.52 25.25 10.32
CA SER A 191 -11.57 25.63 8.89
C SER A 191 -11.09 24.53 7.92
N LYS A 192 -11.97 24.15 6.98
CA LYS A 192 -11.75 23.14 5.91
C LYS A 192 -10.58 23.44 4.97
N GLY A 193 -10.12 24.69 4.89
CA GLY A 193 -9.22 25.15 3.81
C GLY A 193 -7.74 24.82 4.00
N GLN A 194 -7.21 24.92 5.23
CA GLN A 194 -5.78 24.70 5.51
C GLN A 194 -5.42 23.23 5.80
N LEU A 195 -6.34 22.46 6.41
CA LEU A 195 -6.11 21.07 6.80
C LEU A 195 -5.93 20.13 5.57
N VAL A 196 -6.63 20.39 4.47
CA VAL A 196 -6.56 19.56 3.26
C VAL A 196 -5.22 19.72 2.52
N LYS A 197 -4.64 20.93 2.52
CA LYS A 197 -3.34 21.19 1.88
C LYS A 197 -2.19 20.53 2.64
N SER A 198 -2.21 20.53 3.97
CA SER A 198 -1.20 19.82 4.77
C SER A 198 -1.38 18.30 4.71
N LYS A 199 -2.61 17.78 4.71
CA LYS A 199 -2.91 16.34 4.67
C LYS A 199 -2.21 15.62 3.51
N ARG A 200 -2.29 16.15 2.29
CA ARG A 200 -1.69 15.51 1.10
C ARG A 200 -0.17 15.37 1.20
N TYR A 201 0.51 16.41 1.67
CA TYR A 201 1.96 16.38 1.90
C TYR A 201 2.34 15.34 2.95
N TRP A 202 1.62 15.28 4.07
CA TRP A 202 1.86 14.29 5.13
C TRP A 202 1.57 12.85 4.69
N LEU A 203 0.51 12.62 3.92
CA LEU A 203 0.21 11.31 3.35
C LEU A 203 1.28 10.87 2.35
N PHE A 204 1.78 11.79 1.53
CA PHE A 204 2.91 11.54 0.64
C PHE A 204 4.17 11.19 1.44
N LEU A 205 4.51 11.97 2.46
CA LEU A 205 5.69 11.75 3.31
C LEU A 205 5.60 10.40 4.03
N LEU A 206 4.44 10.05 4.58
CA LEU A 206 4.18 8.75 5.19
C LEU A 206 4.35 7.61 4.18
N GLY A 207 3.76 7.75 2.99
CA GLY A 207 3.92 6.78 1.90
C GLY A 207 5.38 6.58 1.51
N PHE A 208 6.12 7.68 1.35
CA PHE A 208 7.54 7.69 1.03
C PHE A 208 8.39 7.04 2.14
N ALA A 209 8.11 7.36 3.40
CA ALA A 209 8.81 6.76 4.54
C ALA A 209 8.61 5.24 4.58
N VAL A 210 7.39 4.77 4.35
CA VAL A 210 7.06 3.34 4.31
C VAL A 210 7.72 2.63 3.12
N THR A 211 7.73 3.22 1.92
CA THR A 211 8.42 2.63 0.77
C THR A 211 9.92 2.61 0.96
N THR A 212 10.49 3.62 1.61
CA THR A 212 11.92 3.66 1.95
C THR A 212 12.27 2.59 2.99
N ALA A 213 11.46 2.45 4.04
CA ALA A 213 11.64 1.38 5.04
C ALA A 213 11.61 -0.02 4.40
N LYS A 214 10.66 -0.26 3.49
CA LYS A 214 10.61 -1.51 2.71
C LYS A 214 11.85 -1.70 1.86
N LEU A 215 12.32 -0.66 1.16
CA LEU A 215 13.54 -0.74 0.34
C LEU A 215 14.74 -1.12 1.19
N ILE A 216 14.89 -0.53 2.38
CA ILE A 216 15.94 -0.88 3.33
C ILE A 216 15.82 -2.36 3.75
N SER A 217 14.61 -2.82 4.09
CA SER A 217 14.38 -4.24 4.40
C SER A 217 14.74 -5.17 3.23
N TYR A 218 14.38 -4.81 1.99
CA TYR A 218 14.76 -5.55 0.78
C TYR A 218 16.27 -5.64 0.61
N LEU A 219 17.00 -4.54 0.82
CA LEU A 219 18.46 -4.49 0.70
C LEU A 219 19.15 -5.33 1.78
N ILE A 220 18.74 -5.20 3.04
CA ILE A 220 19.28 -5.98 4.16
C ILE A 220 19.09 -7.47 3.88
N PHE A 221 17.87 -7.87 3.51
CA PHE A 221 17.57 -9.28 3.26
C PHE A 221 18.30 -9.83 2.02
N SER A 222 18.40 -9.04 0.95
CA SER A 222 19.16 -9.43 -0.24
C SER A 222 20.64 -9.63 0.09
N ALA A 223 21.22 -8.76 0.92
CA ALA A 223 22.60 -8.92 1.39
C ALA A 223 22.77 -10.19 2.24
N THR A 224 21.81 -10.51 3.12
CA THR A 224 21.82 -11.76 3.89
C THR A 224 21.74 -12.99 2.98
N LEU A 225 20.87 -12.98 1.96
CA LEU A 225 20.71 -14.11 1.05
C LEU A 225 21.90 -14.30 0.11
N MET A 226 22.53 -13.22 -0.37
CA MET A 226 23.70 -13.29 -1.23
C MET A 226 24.94 -13.87 -0.52
N GLY A 227 25.01 -13.75 0.81
CA GLY A 227 26.10 -14.35 1.59
C GLY A 227 26.08 -15.88 1.57
N ASP A 228 24.89 -16.47 1.45
CA ASP A 228 24.70 -17.92 1.58
C ASP A 228 24.30 -18.61 0.27
N TYR A 229 23.61 -17.94 -0.67
CA TYR A 229 23.00 -18.54 -1.87
C TYR A 229 22.78 -17.57 -3.07
N CYS A 230 22.23 -18.10 -4.16
CA CYS A 230 21.92 -17.42 -5.43
C CYS A 230 20.95 -16.22 -5.32
N ILE A 231 20.86 -15.47 -6.43
CA ILE A 231 20.01 -14.29 -6.65
C ILE A 231 18.57 -14.52 -6.12
N PRO A 232 18.04 -13.63 -5.27
CA PRO A 232 16.70 -13.75 -4.69
C PRO A 232 15.59 -13.39 -5.69
N LEU A 233 15.42 -14.22 -6.72
CA LEU A 233 14.49 -13.95 -7.83
C LEU A 233 13.03 -13.81 -7.37
N HIS A 234 12.63 -14.51 -6.29
CA HIS A 234 11.28 -14.42 -5.71
C HIS A 234 10.90 -13.01 -5.21
N ILE A 235 11.88 -12.12 -5.04
CA ILE A 235 11.73 -10.78 -4.47
C ILE A 235 11.85 -9.70 -5.54
N PHE A 236 12.44 -10.04 -6.69
CA PHE A 236 12.95 -9.07 -7.67
C PHE A 236 11.90 -8.07 -8.14
N ARG A 237 10.67 -8.53 -8.38
CA ARG A 237 9.55 -7.71 -8.83
C ARG A 237 9.17 -6.63 -7.80
N GLU A 238 8.89 -7.04 -6.56
CA GLU A 238 8.45 -6.11 -5.51
C GLU A 238 9.60 -5.17 -5.09
N PHE A 239 10.84 -5.66 -5.14
CA PHE A 239 12.03 -4.83 -5.01
C PHE A 239 12.09 -3.74 -6.09
N TYR A 240 12.01 -4.10 -7.37
CA TYR A 240 12.07 -3.16 -8.50
C TYR A 240 10.96 -2.11 -8.41
N LYS A 241 9.73 -2.54 -8.10
CA LYS A 241 8.60 -1.63 -7.91
C LYS A 241 8.85 -0.64 -6.77
N THR A 242 9.33 -1.13 -5.63
CA THR A 242 9.64 -0.28 -4.46
C THR A 242 10.76 0.70 -4.78
N LEU A 243 11.83 0.24 -5.44
CA LEU A 243 12.94 1.07 -5.89
C LEU A 243 12.46 2.20 -6.81
N ARG A 244 11.67 1.88 -7.84
CA ARG A 244 11.13 2.88 -8.78
C ARG A 244 10.30 3.93 -8.06
N ILE A 245 9.43 3.52 -7.14
CA ILE A 245 8.59 4.44 -6.36
C ILE A 245 9.45 5.34 -5.48
N THR A 246 10.46 4.79 -4.79
CA THR A 246 11.38 5.58 -3.96
C THR A 246 12.19 6.57 -4.81
N ILE A 247 12.68 6.18 -5.99
CA ILE A 247 13.38 7.09 -6.90
C ILE A 247 12.46 8.23 -7.35
N SER A 248 11.22 7.92 -7.74
CA SER A 248 10.22 8.95 -8.11
C SER A 248 9.93 9.89 -6.95
N GLY A 249 9.68 9.33 -5.76
CA GLY A 249 9.39 10.11 -4.55
C GLY A 249 10.55 11.01 -4.14
N THR A 250 11.80 10.55 -4.25
CA THR A 250 12.98 11.38 -4.00
C THR A 250 13.07 12.54 -4.99
N ARG A 251 12.79 12.30 -6.28
CA ARG A 251 12.76 13.38 -7.29
C ARG A 251 11.68 14.41 -6.98
N GLU A 252 10.51 13.96 -6.56
CA GLU A 252 9.40 14.83 -6.15
C GLU A 252 9.75 15.66 -4.90
N LEU A 253 10.39 15.06 -3.89
CA LEU A 253 10.88 15.78 -2.69
C LEU A 253 11.97 16.81 -3.01
N ILE A 254 12.89 16.48 -3.92
CA ILE A 254 13.93 17.42 -4.36
C ILE A 254 13.29 18.59 -5.11
N LYS A 255 12.31 18.32 -5.99
CA LYS A 255 11.56 19.33 -6.72
C LYS A 255 10.75 20.22 -5.75
N SER A 256 10.11 19.64 -4.73
CA SER A 256 9.33 20.40 -3.76
C SER A 256 10.20 21.32 -2.89
N ARG A 257 11.47 20.95 -2.63
CA ARG A 257 12.43 21.83 -1.93
C ARG A 257 12.99 22.94 -2.81
N LYS A 258 13.24 22.65 -4.10
CA LYS A 258 13.79 23.63 -5.07
C LYS A 258 12.74 24.64 -5.54
N THR A 259 11.47 24.27 -5.49
CA THR A 259 10.35 25.15 -5.81
C THR A 259 9.37 25.07 -4.64
N PRO A 260 9.66 25.75 -3.50
CA PRO A 260 8.72 25.82 -2.35
C PRO A 260 7.34 26.36 -2.79
N ASN A 261 7.31 26.99 -3.96
CA ASN A 261 6.20 27.57 -4.67
C ASN A 261 5.86 26.80 -5.97
N PHE A 262 6.00 25.47 -6.06
CA PHE A 262 5.44 24.75 -7.24
C PHE A 262 3.91 24.95 -7.32
N HIS A 263 3.28 25.09 -6.16
CA HIS A 263 1.89 25.54 -6.01
C HIS A 263 1.72 27.07 -6.04
N GLY A 264 2.85 27.79 -6.13
CA GLY A 264 3.06 29.23 -6.15
C GLY A 264 3.00 29.86 -7.55
N LEU A 265 3.20 29.07 -8.61
CA LEU A 265 3.12 29.54 -10.00
C LEU A 265 1.77 30.21 -10.31
N TYR A 266 0.69 29.63 -9.78
CA TYR A 266 -0.67 30.13 -9.97
C TYR A 266 -1.00 31.42 -9.20
N TRP A 267 -0.18 31.82 -8.21
CA TRP A 267 -0.39 33.04 -7.45
C TRP A 267 0.04 34.28 -8.23
N ASN A 268 0.91 34.10 -9.22
CA ASN A 268 1.34 35.15 -10.15
C ASN A 268 0.41 35.30 -11.37
N LEU A 269 -0.64 34.48 -11.48
CA LEU A 269 -1.64 34.63 -12.53
C LEU A 269 -2.48 35.89 -12.26
N GLN A 270 -2.69 36.67 -13.31
CA GLN A 270 -3.47 37.89 -13.26
C GLN A 270 -4.95 37.58 -13.02
N ASP A 271 -5.59 38.38 -12.17
CA ASP A 271 -7.05 38.34 -12.02
C ASP A 271 -7.72 38.80 -13.31
N ALA A 272 -8.76 38.08 -13.73
CA ALA A 272 -9.50 38.43 -14.93
C ALA A 272 -10.32 39.71 -14.70
N SER A 273 -10.24 40.66 -15.64
CA SER A 273 -11.10 41.86 -15.64
C SER A 273 -12.55 41.49 -15.95
N GLU A 274 -13.52 42.26 -15.44
CA GLU A 274 -14.96 42.10 -15.74
C GLU A 274 -15.24 42.02 -17.24
N LYS A 275 -14.52 42.82 -18.04
CA LYS A 275 -14.66 42.82 -19.50
C LYS A 275 -14.24 41.49 -20.13
N GLN A 276 -13.17 40.88 -19.62
CA GLN A 276 -12.64 39.61 -20.15
C GLN A 276 -13.53 38.42 -19.74
N ILE A 277 -14.18 38.50 -18.57
CA ILE A 277 -15.08 37.46 -18.08
C ILE A 277 -16.34 37.42 -18.97
N ASN A 278 -16.95 38.59 -19.22
CA ASN A 278 -18.13 38.73 -20.07
C ASN A 278 -17.89 38.26 -21.52
N GLU A 279 -16.68 38.45 -22.06
CA GLU A 279 -16.30 37.95 -23.39
C GLU A 279 -16.12 36.42 -23.45
N SER A 280 -15.92 35.78 -22.29
CA SER A 280 -15.58 34.35 -22.16
C SER A 280 -16.73 33.45 -21.68
N ASN A 281 -17.98 33.88 -21.86
CA ASN A 281 -19.23 33.19 -21.49
C ASN A 281 -19.46 32.99 -19.97
N ASP A 282 -18.76 33.72 -19.10
CA ASP A 282 -18.96 33.72 -17.64
C ASP A 282 -18.92 32.35 -16.93
N ILE A 283 -18.61 31.23 -17.60
CA ILE A 283 -18.70 29.88 -17.03
C ILE A 283 -17.33 29.22 -17.01
N CYS A 284 -16.92 28.71 -15.84
CA CYS A 284 -15.66 28.00 -15.71
C CYS A 284 -15.74 26.61 -16.38
N VAL A 285 -14.84 26.31 -17.31
CA VAL A 285 -14.79 25.03 -18.05
C VAL A 285 -14.63 23.79 -17.15
N VAL A 286 -14.04 23.95 -15.96
CA VAL A 286 -13.73 22.84 -15.06
C VAL A 286 -14.91 22.48 -14.14
N CYS A 287 -15.46 23.46 -13.40
CA CYS A 287 -16.57 23.21 -12.47
C CYS A 287 -17.96 23.52 -13.03
N ARG A 288 -18.04 24.24 -14.16
CA ARG A 288 -19.28 24.73 -14.79
C ARG A 288 -20.07 25.74 -13.96
N ASP A 289 -19.43 26.39 -12.98
CA ASP A 289 -20.03 27.49 -12.21
C ASP A 289 -19.71 28.86 -12.82
N SER A 290 -20.54 29.85 -12.51
CA SER A 290 -20.39 31.24 -12.99
C SER A 290 -19.19 31.95 -12.36
N MET A 291 -18.41 32.65 -13.16
CA MET A 291 -17.26 33.48 -12.80
C MET A 291 -17.72 34.92 -12.57
N LYS A 292 -17.42 35.49 -11.40
CA LYS A 292 -17.65 36.92 -11.11
C LYS A 292 -16.32 37.59 -10.81
N ALA A 293 -16.11 38.79 -11.35
CA ALA A 293 -14.96 39.58 -10.96
C ALA A 293 -15.14 40.08 -9.53
N GLY A 294 -14.05 40.14 -8.77
CA GLY A 294 -14.03 40.82 -7.49
C GLY A 294 -14.48 39.99 -6.30
N GLY A 295 -13.49 39.63 -5.48
CA GLY A 295 -13.64 39.38 -4.06
C GLY A 295 -12.56 40.14 -3.30
N LEU A 296 -12.48 41.46 -3.47
CA LEU A 296 -11.68 42.33 -2.58
C LEU A 296 -12.43 42.46 -1.25
N SER A 297 -12.34 41.43 -0.42
CA SER A 297 -12.54 41.57 1.02
C SER A 297 -11.16 41.49 1.67
N GLY A 298 -10.76 42.58 2.32
CA GLY A 298 -9.45 42.71 2.94
C GLY A 298 -9.09 41.55 3.85
N VAL A 299 -7.81 41.19 3.84
CA VAL A 299 -7.12 40.40 4.87
C VAL A 299 -7.83 39.09 5.25
N GLN A 300 -7.91 38.14 4.31
CA GLN A 300 -7.97 36.68 4.56
C GLN A 300 -7.84 35.92 3.22
N ALA A 301 -7.38 34.67 3.26
CA ALA A 301 -6.94 33.83 2.13
C ALA A 301 -7.74 33.97 0.80
N PRO A 302 -7.11 33.79 -0.39
CA PRO A 302 -7.79 34.00 -1.66
C PRO A 302 -8.98 33.06 -1.81
N ASP A 303 -10.11 33.63 -2.18
CA ASP A 303 -11.32 32.89 -2.51
C ASP A 303 -11.04 31.95 -3.70
N LYS A 304 -11.48 30.69 -3.57
CA LYS A 304 -11.25 29.64 -4.59
C LYS A 304 -11.95 29.95 -5.91
N ASN A 305 -12.97 30.80 -5.87
CA ASN A 305 -13.79 31.16 -7.01
C ASN A 305 -13.29 32.43 -7.73
N ILE A 306 -12.11 32.94 -7.39
CA ILE A 306 -11.52 34.07 -8.13
C ILE A 306 -11.12 33.60 -9.54
N PRO A 307 -11.63 34.24 -10.61
CA PRO A 307 -11.26 33.90 -11.98
C PRO A 307 -9.85 34.42 -12.29
N LYS A 308 -8.99 33.51 -12.75
CA LYS A 308 -7.59 33.77 -13.13
C LYS A 308 -7.39 33.55 -14.62
N VAL A 309 -6.62 34.43 -15.25
CA VAL A 309 -6.23 34.32 -16.66
C VAL A 309 -4.95 33.51 -16.77
N LEU A 310 -4.96 32.44 -17.55
CA LEU A 310 -3.78 31.63 -17.87
C LEU A 310 -2.91 32.34 -18.91
N THR A 311 -1.63 31.98 -19.02
CA THR A 311 -0.70 32.51 -20.05
C THR A 311 -1.15 32.24 -21.50
N CYS A 312 -2.08 31.30 -21.69
CA CYS A 312 -2.72 31.03 -22.97
C CYS A 312 -3.99 31.86 -23.25
N GLY A 313 -4.39 32.76 -22.34
CA GLY A 313 -5.57 33.62 -22.43
C GLY A 313 -6.88 33.02 -21.91
N HIS A 314 -6.92 31.73 -21.56
CA HIS A 314 -8.14 31.10 -21.03
C HIS A 314 -8.37 31.45 -19.56
N ILE A 315 -9.64 31.59 -19.17
CA ILE A 315 -10.06 32.02 -17.84
C ILE A 315 -10.67 30.83 -17.08
N VAL A 316 -10.20 30.61 -15.85
CA VAL A 316 -10.68 29.52 -14.96
C VAL A 316 -10.61 29.96 -13.50
N HIS A 317 -11.43 29.37 -12.62
CA HIS A 317 -11.32 29.62 -11.18
C HIS A 317 -9.95 29.19 -10.64
N PHE A 318 -9.40 29.98 -9.71
CA PHE A 318 -8.14 29.68 -9.02
C PHE A 318 -8.15 28.29 -8.36
N GLY A 319 -9.24 27.92 -7.69
CA GLY A 319 -9.40 26.60 -7.08
C GLY A 319 -9.47 25.47 -8.11
N CYS A 320 -10.05 25.73 -9.28
CA CYS A 320 -10.18 24.76 -10.35
C CYS A 320 -8.84 24.51 -11.06
N ILE A 321 -8.07 25.56 -11.37
CA ILE A 321 -6.75 25.39 -11.97
C ILE A 321 -5.76 24.76 -10.99
N ALA A 322 -5.84 25.11 -9.71
CA ALA A 322 -5.06 24.46 -8.66
C ALA A 322 -5.34 22.95 -8.63
N CYS A 323 -6.61 22.54 -8.63
CA CYS A 323 -7.00 21.13 -8.65
C CYS A 323 -6.59 20.43 -9.96
N TRP A 324 -6.78 21.07 -11.10
CA TRP A 324 -6.43 20.53 -12.42
C TRP A 324 -4.93 20.29 -12.57
N SER A 325 -4.12 21.22 -12.05
CA SER A 325 -2.66 21.13 -12.10
C SER A 325 -2.06 19.94 -11.37
N GLU A 326 -2.80 19.35 -10.42
CA GLU A 326 -2.40 18.12 -9.73
C GLU A 326 -2.32 16.93 -10.70
N TYR A 327 -3.09 16.97 -11.79
CA TYR A 327 -3.14 15.90 -12.79
C TYR A 327 -2.44 16.27 -14.10
N SER A 328 -2.43 17.57 -14.45
CA SER A 328 -1.85 18.04 -15.71
C SER A 328 -1.38 19.48 -15.65
N ASN A 329 -0.13 19.75 -16.04
CA ASN A 329 0.42 21.10 -16.19
C ASN A 329 -0.01 21.78 -17.51
N ARG A 330 -1.12 21.34 -18.10
CA ARG A 330 -1.63 21.83 -19.38
C ARG A 330 -3.00 22.46 -19.20
N CYS A 331 -3.28 23.53 -19.92
CA CYS A 331 -4.57 24.22 -19.89
C CYS A 331 -5.72 23.23 -20.21
N PRO A 332 -6.81 23.19 -19.40
CA PRO A 332 -7.94 22.29 -19.64
C PRO A 332 -8.65 22.57 -20.98
N THR A 333 -8.59 23.81 -21.47
CA THR A 333 -9.23 24.22 -22.72
C THR A 333 -8.35 23.96 -23.94
N CYS A 334 -7.11 24.47 -23.95
CA CYS A 334 -6.24 24.41 -25.14
C CYS A 334 -5.03 23.49 -25.05
N ARG A 335 -4.82 22.81 -23.90
CA ARG A 335 -3.72 21.86 -23.65
C ARG A 335 -2.30 22.42 -23.80
N ARG A 336 -2.14 23.74 -23.94
CA ARG A 336 -0.85 24.44 -23.87
C ARG A 336 -0.30 24.35 -22.44
N LEU A 337 1.02 24.28 -22.30
CA LEU A 337 1.67 24.33 -20.99
C LEU A 337 1.31 25.64 -20.28
N VAL A 338 0.95 25.53 -19.01
CA VAL A 338 0.73 26.67 -18.13
C VAL A 338 2.08 26.97 -17.48
N GLU A 339 2.85 27.83 -18.13
CA GLU A 339 4.14 28.35 -17.63
C GLU A 339 3.97 29.60 -16.77
#